data_AF-A0A8R7K449-F1
#
_entry.id   AF-A0A8R7K449-F1
#
_cell.length_a   1.000
_cell.length_b   1.000
_cell.length_c   1.000
_cell.angle_alpha   90.00
_cell.angle_beta   90.00
_cell.angle_gamma   90.00
#
_symmetry.space_group_name_H-M   'P 1'
#
loop_
_entity.id
_entity.type
_entity.pdbx_description
1 polymer ?
#
loop_
_entity_poly.entity_id
_entity_poly.type
_entity_poly.pdbx_seq_one_letter_code
_entity_poly.pdbx_strand_id
1 'polypeptide(L)'
;MLLLGRKSLLAAVSGCVILLLASSIHGASDSLEGLNQSYKSVQPLELTPKLSLQLKLHAFLLWSSVGFLMPIGVLLIRFSSNVKSAKAVRVLFYCHVAAQVAGVALATAAAALSITNFENAFNNTHQRIGVALYGLVWLQPLIGFLRPDRGVKARSVWYLAHWLLGVVVCVAGVANVYIGLHTYRERTGRSVGLWTALLTAEVSAVALAYLLQDRWNHIVRQEEAATGEERRSETETSEEPSYPANDHKEVAVMP
;
A
#
# COMPACT_ATOMS: atom_id res chain seq x y z
N MET A 1 11.13 14.89 16.52
CA MET A 1 11.10 13.44 16.86
C MET A 1 10.32 12.54 15.88
N LEU A 2 9.27 13.00 15.16
CA LEU A 2 8.45 12.13 14.27
C LEU A 2 9.07 11.78 12.90
N LEU A 3 10.11 12.49 12.44
CA LEU A 3 10.77 12.24 11.15
C LEU A 3 11.77 11.06 11.18
N LEU A 4 12.38 10.79 12.34
CA LEU A 4 13.31 9.66 12.52
C LEU A 4 12.58 8.31 12.48
N GLY A 5 11.36 8.25 13.03
CA GLY A 5 10.54 7.04 13.02
C GLY A 5 10.08 6.60 11.62
N ARG A 6 9.87 7.54 10.68
CA ARG A 6 9.37 7.21 9.33
C ARG A 6 10.42 6.54 8.44
N LYS A 7 11.69 6.94 8.57
CA LYS A 7 12.82 6.32 7.86
C LYS A 7 13.15 4.94 8.42
N SER A 8 13.11 4.79 9.74
CA SER A 8 13.29 3.51 10.43
C SER A 8 12.15 2.53 10.11
N LEU A 9 10.91 3.01 9.97
CA LEU A 9 9.76 2.18 9.60
C LEU A 9 9.79 1.74 8.12
N LEU A 10 10.23 2.60 7.19
CA LEU A 10 10.42 2.21 5.78
C LEU A 10 11.55 1.17 5.63
N ALA A 11 12.64 1.34 6.36
CA ALA A 11 13.72 0.36 6.42
C ALA A 11 13.27 -0.96 7.08
N ALA A 12 12.45 -0.90 8.13
CA ALA A 12 11.88 -2.08 8.79
C ALA A 12 10.87 -2.81 7.91
N VAL A 13 10.03 -2.10 7.15
CA VAL A 13 9.07 -2.71 6.20
C VAL A 13 9.80 -3.29 5.00
N SER A 14 10.82 -2.60 4.46
CA SER A 14 11.68 -3.13 3.40
C SER A 14 12.48 -4.36 3.86
N GLY A 15 13.01 -4.32 5.10
CA GLY A 15 13.68 -5.44 5.73
C GLY A 15 12.75 -6.62 5.99
N CYS A 16 11.51 -6.39 6.44
CA CYS A 16 10.50 -7.44 6.60
C CYS A 16 10.09 -8.06 5.26
N VAL A 17 9.98 -7.29 4.18
CA VAL A 17 9.69 -7.83 2.85
C VAL A 17 10.87 -8.67 2.34
N ILE A 18 12.10 -8.22 2.52
CA ILE A 18 13.30 -8.98 2.14
C ILE A 18 13.45 -10.23 3.02
N LEU A 19 13.17 -10.16 4.32
CA LEU A 19 13.18 -11.30 5.23
C LEU A 19 12.05 -12.29 4.91
N LEU A 20 10.85 -11.83 4.56
CA LEU A 20 9.75 -12.70 4.11
C LEU A 20 10.08 -13.38 2.78
N LEU A 21 10.76 -12.69 1.87
CA LEU A 21 11.25 -13.27 0.61
C LEU A 21 12.40 -14.25 0.85
N ALA A 22 13.34 -13.95 1.75
CA ALA A 22 14.47 -14.82 2.10
C ALA A 22 14.03 -16.07 2.88
N SER A 23 13.05 -15.94 3.79
CA SER A 23 12.44 -17.06 4.51
C SER A 23 11.70 -18.00 3.55
N SER A 24 11.12 -17.45 2.48
CA SER A 24 10.49 -18.23 1.41
C SER A 24 11.50 -18.98 0.55
N ILE A 25 12.76 -18.52 0.46
CA ILE A 25 13.84 -19.19 -0.29
C ILE A 25 14.52 -20.27 0.55
N HIS A 26 14.82 -20.00 1.83
CA HIS A 26 15.42 -21.00 2.74
C HIS A 26 14.44 -22.10 3.17
N GLY A 27 13.16 -21.75 3.37
CA GLY A 27 12.11 -22.76 3.58
C GLY A 27 11.85 -23.61 2.33
N ALA A 28 12.11 -23.07 1.14
CA ALA A 28 11.94 -23.80 -0.12
C ALA A 28 13.02 -24.87 -0.34
N SER A 29 14.26 -24.69 0.13
CA SER A 29 15.32 -25.69 -0.04
C SER A 29 15.11 -26.93 0.85
N ASP A 30 14.80 -26.75 2.13
CA ASP A 30 14.56 -27.87 3.06
C ASP A 30 13.24 -28.60 2.74
N SER A 31 12.26 -27.86 2.20
CA SER A 31 11.01 -28.46 1.71
C SER A 31 11.19 -29.20 0.38
N LEU A 32 12.20 -28.86 -0.44
CA LEU A 32 12.43 -29.49 -1.75
C LEU A 32 12.89 -30.95 -1.61
N GLU A 33 13.71 -31.25 -0.61
CA GLU A 33 14.15 -32.63 -0.30
C GLU A 33 12.99 -33.49 0.23
N GLY A 34 12.11 -32.92 1.06
CA GLY A 34 10.91 -33.62 1.55
C GLY A 34 9.79 -33.75 0.50
N LEU A 35 9.62 -32.77 -0.40
CA LEU A 35 8.61 -32.76 -1.46
C LEU A 35 8.92 -33.74 -2.58
N ASN A 36 10.20 -33.97 -2.89
CA ASN A 36 10.60 -34.91 -3.96
C ASN A 36 10.15 -36.35 -3.66
N GLN A 37 9.99 -36.69 -2.37
CA GLN A 37 9.53 -38.01 -1.92
C GLN A 37 7.99 -38.15 -1.90
N SER A 38 7.24 -37.04 -1.78
CA SER A 38 5.76 -37.02 -1.75
C SER A 38 5.11 -36.66 -3.10
N TYR A 39 5.85 -36.11 -4.07
CA TYR A 39 5.32 -35.59 -5.34
C TYR A 39 4.83 -36.66 -6.33
N LYS A 40 5.10 -37.95 -6.10
CA LYS A 40 4.74 -39.02 -7.04
C LYS A 40 3.24 -39.33 -7.16
N SER A 41 2.31 -38.61 -6.52
CA SER A 41 0.89 -38.98 -6.56
C SER A 41 -0.16 -37.86 -6.73
N VAL A 42 0.18 -36.67 -7.23
CA VAL A 42 -0.88 -35.69 -7.59
C VAL A 42 -1.34 -35.96 -9.02
N GLN A 43 -2.53 -36.54 -9.17
CA GLN A 43 -3.22 -36.71 -10.45
C GLN A 43 -3.41 -35.34 -11.13
N PRO A 44 -3.15 -35.20 -12.44
CA PRO A 44 -3.45 -33.99 -13.20
C PRO A 44 -4.94 -33.61 -13.06
N LEU A 45 -5.23 -32.31 -12.90
CA LEU A 45 -6.62 -31.84 -12.83
C LEU A 45 -7.25 -31.92 -14.23
N GLU A 46 -8.20 -32.82 -14.43
CA GLU A 46 -9.01 -32.91 -15.66
C GLU A 46 -9.84 -31.62 -15.84
N LEU A 47 -9.44 -30.75 -16.76
CA LEU A 47 -10.08 -29.45 -16.97
C LEU A 47 -11.26 -29.56 -17.94
N THR A 48 -12.48 -29.59 -17.39
CA THR A 48 -13.67 -29.27 -18.20
C THR A 48 -13.62 -27.80 -18.68
N PRO A 49 -14.21 -27.45 -19.84
CA PRO A 49 -14.26 -26.07 -20.31
C PRO A 49 -14.86 -25.10 -19.29
N LYS A 50 -15.91 -25.55 -18.57
CA LYS A 50 -16.56 -24.79 -17.50
C LYS A 50 -15.61 -24.51 -16.34
N LEU A 51 -14.92 -25.53 -15.82
CA LEU A 51 -13.95 -25.36 -14.73
C LEU A 51 -12.79 -24.45 -15.15
N SER A 52 -12.27 -24.62 -16.37
CA SER A 52 -11.21 -23.75 -16.89
C SER A 52 -11.65 -22.29 -16.98
N LEU A 53 -12.89 -22.01 -17.36
CA LEU A 53 -13.44 -20.65 -17.38
C LEU A 53 -13.56 -20.09 -15.96
N GLN A 54 -14.10 -20.87 -15.03
CA GLN A 54 -14.27 -20.46 -13.63
C GLN A 54 -12.92 -20.14 -12.96
N LEU A 55 -11.88 -20.96 -13.18
CA LEU A 55 -10.54 -20.70 -12.67
C LEU A 55 -9.96 -19.38 -13.21
N LYS A 56 -10.12 -19.13 -14.52
CA LYS A 56 -9.66 -17.88 -15.15
C LYS A 56 -10.42 -16.68 -14.61
N LEU A 57 -11.75 -16.79 -14.43
CA LEU A 57 -12.57 -15.72 -13.86
C LEU A 57 -12.18 -15.44 -12.40
N HIS A 58 -11.98 -16.47 -11.58
CA HIS A 58 -11.51 -16.32 -10.20
C HIS A 58 -10.18 -15.56 -10.15
N ALA A 59 -9.20 -15.99 -10.97
CA ALA A 59 -7.90 -15.34 -11.05
C ALA A 59 -8.00 -13.87 -11.50
N PHE A 60 -8.81 -13.59 -12.54
CA PHE A 60 -9.01 -12.24 -13.05
C PHE A 60 -9.69 -11.31 -12.02
N LEU A 61 -10.70 -11.81 -11.31
CA LEU A 61 -11.40 -11.05 -10.28
C LEU A 61 -10.48 -10.70 -9.10
N LEU A 62 -9.66 -11.66 -8.63
CA LEU A 62 -8.73 -11.40 -7.51
C LEU A 62 -7.52 -10.56 -7.92
N TRP A 63 -7.00 -10.71 -9.13
CA TRP A 63 -6.03 -9.76 -9.67
C TRP A 63 -6.62 -8.36 -9.67
N SER A 64 -7.77 -8.16 -10.32
CA SER A 64 -8.41 -6.85 -10.43
C SER A 64 -8.72 -6.24 -9.06
N SER A 65 -9.06 -7.08 -8.08
CA SER A 65 -9.35 -6.67 -6.70
C SER A 65 -8.09 -6.36 -5.88
N VAL A 66 -7.46 -7.40 -5.32
CA VAL A 66 -6.40 -7.29 -4.32
C VAL A 66 -5.03 -7.05 -4.94
N GLY A 67 -4.87 -7.42 -6.23
CA GLY A 67 -3.67 -7.13 -7.01
C GLY A 67 -3.60 -5.68 -7.49
N PHE A 68 -4.75 -5.11 -7.88
CA PHE A 68 -4.79 -3.81 -8.56
C PHE A 68 -5.62 -2.72 -7.85
N LEU A 69 -6.96 -2.86 -7.77
CA LEU A 69 -7.83 -1.78 -7.28
C LEU A 69 -7.50 -1.36 -5.85
N MET A 70 -7.22 -2.31 -4.95
CA MET A 70 -6.91 -1.98 -3.56
C MET A 70 -5.57 -1.23 -3.43
N PRO A 71 -4.45 -1.68 -4.05
CA PRO A 71 -3.22 -0.89 -4.10
C PRO A 71 -3.40 0.50 -4.73
N ILE A 72 -4.16 0.62 -5.81
CA ILE A 72 -4.47 1.92 -6.43
C ILE A 72 -5.26 2.81 -5.46
N GLY A 73 -6.25 2.26 -4.76
CA GLY A 73 -6.98 2.96 -3.71
C GLY A 73 -6.04 3.52 -2.64
N VAL A 74 -5.05 2.74 -2.20
CA VAL A 74 -4.03 3.19 -1.23
C VAL A 74 -3.17 4.32 -1.79
N LEU A 75 -2.74 4.24 -3.06
CA LEU A 75 -1.98 5.31 -3.71
C LEU A 75 -2.78 6.61 -3.84
N LEU A 76 -4.09 6.53 -4.14
CA LEU A 76 -4.97 7.68 -4.29
C LEU A 76 -5.14 8.45 -2.98
N ILE A 77 -5.45 7.74 -1.88
CA ILE A 77 -5.61 8.40 -0.58
C ILE A 77 -4.30 8.96 -0.07
N ARG A 78 -3.18 8.28 -0.35
CA ARG A 78 -1.84 8.78 0.00
C ARG A 78 -1.50 10.05 -0.78
N PHE A 79 -1.81 10.10 -2.08
CA PHE A 79 -1.60 11.28 -2.90
C PHE A 79 -2.36 12.52 -2.40
N SER A 80 -3.40 12.34 -1.58
CA SER A 80 -4.12 13.47 -0.98
C SER A 80 -3.24 14.35 -0.08
N SER A 81 -2.11 13.83 0.44
CA SER A 81 -1.14 14.65 1.18
C SER A 81 -0.31 15.59 0.29
N ASN A 82 -0.35 15.41 -1.03
CA ASN A 82 0.48 16.12 -2.00
C ASN A 82 -0.29 17.28 -2.65
N VAL A 83 -1.60 17.41 -2.37
CA VAL A 83 -2.46 18.43 -2.97
C VAL A 83 -2.93 19.43 -1.91
N LYS A 84 -2.91 20.72 -2.26
CA LYS A 84 -3.34 21.81 -1.35
C LYS A 84 -4.84 22.08 -1.40
N SER A 85 -5.52 21.68 -2.48
CA SER A 85 -6.94 21.94 -2.69
C SER A 85 -7.83 21.00 -1.86
N ALA A 86 -8.65 21.57 -0.98
CA ALA A 86 -9.63 20.82 -0.19
C ALA A 86 -10.63 20.04 -1.06
N LYS A 87 -10.97 20.56 -2.25
CA LYS A 87 -11.79 19.85 -3.24
C LYS A 87 -11.06 18.62 -3.77
N ALA A 88 -9.79 18.76 -4.14
CA ALA A 88 -8.98 17.64 -4.63
C ALA A 88 -8.80 16.55 -3.57
N VAL A 89 -8.52 16.92 -2.30
CA VAL A 89 -8.45 15.97 -1.17
C VAL A 89 -9.76 15.17 -1.04
N ARG A 90 -10.90 15.84 -1.15
CA ARG A 90 -12.22 15.19 -1.08
C ARG A 90 -12.46 14.24 -2.24
N VAL A 91 -12.10 14.63 -3.47
CA VAL A 91 -12.19 13.77 -4.65
C VAL A 91 -11.33 12.52 -4.47
N LEU A 92 -10.07 12.68 -4.09
CA LEU A 92 -9.15 11.55 -3.86
C LEU A 92 -9.66 10.60 -2.76
N PHE A 93 -10.26 11.13 -1.70
CA PHE A 93 -10.92 10.31 -0.68
C PHE A 93 -12.08 9.49 -1.25
N TYR A 94 -12.95 10.08 -2.07
CA TYR A 94 -14.05 9.32 -2.70
C TYR A 94 -13.55 8.33 -3.74
N CYS A 95 -12.52 8.66 -4.53
CA CYS A 95 -11.90 7.73 -5.46
C CYS A 95 -11.28 6.54 -4.71
N HIS A 96 -10.63 6.77 -3.56
CA HIS A 96 -10.17 5.71 -2.67
C HIS A 96 -11.33 4.82 -2.24
N VAL A 97 -12.40 5.39 -1.67
CA VAL A 97 -13.56 4.60 -1.20
C VAL A 97 -14.18 3.80 -2.35
N ALA A 98 -14.37 4.41 -3.53
CA ALA A 98 -14.92 3.74 -4.70
C ALA A 98 -14.04 2.56 -5.15
N ALA A 99 -12.72 2.75 -5.21
CA ALA A 99 -11.78 1.68 -5.53
C ALA A 99 -11.84 0.54 -4.50
N GLN A 100 -11.94 0.86 -3.20
CA GLN A 100 -12.05 -0.15 -2.15
C GLN A 100 -13.38 -0.91 -2.18
N VAL A 101 -14.50 -0.23 -2.41
CA VAL A 101 -15.81 -0.88 -2.56
C VAL A 101 -15.81 -1.81 -3.76
N ALA A 102 -15.30 -1.37 -4.90
CA ALA A 102 -15.16 -2.20 -6.09
C ALA A 102 -14.23 -3.40 -5.83
N GLY A 103 -13.10 -3.17 -5.16
CA GLY A 103 -12.16 -4.23 -4.77
C GLY A 103 -12.83 -5.29 -3.88
N VAL A 104 -13.51 -4.88 -2.81
CA VAL A 104 -14.22 -5.80 -1.89
C VAL A 104 -15.32 -6.57 -2.63
N ALA A 105 -16.07 -5.92 -3.53
CA ALA A 105 -17.11 -6.56 -4.33
C ALA A 105 -16.53 -7.65 -5.25
N LEU A 106 -15.44 -7.36 -5.97
CA LEU A 106 -14.77 -8.34 -6.82
C LEU A 106 -14.16 -9.50 -6.01
N ALA A 107 -13.55 -9.22 -4.85
CA ALA A 107 -13.04 -10.26 -3.96
C ALA A 107 -14.15 -11.16 -3.45
N THR A 108 -15.31 -10.59 -3.10
CA THR A 108 -16.49 -11.32 -2.65
C THR A 108 -17.06 -12.20 -3.76
N ALA A 109 -17.16 -11.68 -4.99
CA ALA A 109 -17.60 -12.46 -6.14
C ALA A 109 -16.64 -13.64 -6.43
N ALA A 110 -15.34 -13.42 -6.35
CA ALA A 110 -14.34 -14.47 -6.54
C ALA A 110 -14.36 -15.52 -5.43
N ALA A 111 -14.58 -15.10 -4.18
CA ALA A 111 -14.74 -16.01 -3.04
C ALA A 111 -16.00 -16.86 -3.18
N ALA A 112 -17.13 -16.24 -3.55
CA ALA A 112 -18.37 -16.97 -3.84
C ALA A 112 -18.18 -17.98 -4.97
N LEU A 113 -17.51 -17.58 -6.06
CA LEU A 113 -17.17 -18.47 -7.17
C LEU A 113 -16.33 -19.67 -6.72
N SER A 114 -15.33 -19.44 -5.87
CA SER A 114 -14.47 -20.50 -5.32
C SER A 114 -15.22 -21.45 -4.41
N ILE A 115 -16.00 -20.92 -3.47
CA ILE A 115 -16.75 -21.72 -2.49
C ILE A 115 -17.77 -22.62 -3.20
N THR A 116 -18.41 -22.12 -4.24
CA THR A 116 -19.50 -22.82 -4.93
C THR A 116 -19.05 -23.79 -6.01
N ASN A 117 -17.85 -23.63 -6.59
CA ASN A 117 -17.45 -24.39 -7.78
C ASN A 117 -16.13 -25.16 -7.64
N PHE A 118 -15.30 -24.87 -6.63
CA PHE A 118 -13.99 -25.50 -6.49
C PHE A 118 -13.94 -26.43 -5.28
N GLU A 119 -12.95 -27.34 -5.29
CA GLU A 119 -12.66 -28.18 -4.14
C GLU A 119 -12.04 -27.34 -3.01
N ASN A 120 -12.76 -27.21 -1.90
CA ASN A 120 -12.33 -26.45 -0.73
C ASN A 120 -11.67 -27.36 0.32
N ALA A 121 -10.72 -28.19 -0.11
CA ALA A 121 -9.98 -29.11 0.77
C ALA A 121 -8.93 -28.40 1.64
N PHE A 122 -8.59 -27.15 1.34
CA PHE A 122 -7.58 -26.32 2.03
C PHE A 122 -6.20 -26.99 2.18
N ASN A 123 -5.88 -27.93 1.28
CA ASN A 123 -4.63 -28.68 1.28
C ASN A 123 -3.46 -27.92 0.63
N ASN A 124 -3.72 -26.76 0.04
CA ASN A 124 -2.70 -25.92 -0.57
C ASN A 124 -2.60 -24.55 0.13
N THR A 125 -1.41 -23.98 0.07
CA THR A 125 -1.08 -22.69 0.70
C THR A 125 -1.94 -21.54 0.16
N HIS A 126 -2.25 -21.53 -1.13
CA HIS A 126 -3.11 -20.51 -1.76
C HIS A 126 -4.49 -20.41 -1.11
N GLN A 127 -5.16 -21.55 -0.88
CA GLN A 127 -6.48 -21.59 -0.26
C GLN A 127 -6.44 -21.13 1.21
N ARG A 128 -5.43 -21.58 1.97
CA ARG A 128 -5.27 -21.22 3.38
C ARG A 128 -5.00 -19.72 3.57
N ILE A 129 -4.12 -19.15 2.75
CA ILE A 129 -3.86 -17.71 2.76
C ILE A 129 -5.09 -16.95 2.23
N GLY A 130 -5.72 -17.45 1.17
CA GLY A 130 -6.89 -16.83 0.55
C GLY A 130 -8.06 -16.65 1.50
N VAL A 131 -8.41 -17.66 2.31
CA VAL A 131 -9.51 -17.54 3.28
C VAL A 131 -9.19 -16.55 4.40
N ALA A 132 -7.96 -16.55 4.91
CA ALA A 132 -7.52 -15.58 5.91
C ALA A 132 -7.55 -14.15 5.35
N LEU A 133 -7.02 -13.98 4.12
CA LEU A 133 -7.03 -12.70 3.41
C LEU A 133 -8.45 -12.19 3.18
N TYR A 134 -9.40 -13.06 2.81
CA TYR A 134 -10.80 -12.67 2.62
C TYR A 134 -11.42 -12.07 3.88
N GLY A 135 -11.12 -12.65 5.05
CA GLY A 135 -11.51 -12.06 6.34
C GLY A 135 -10.92 -10.66 6.55
N LEU A 136 -9.63 -10.46 6.23
CA LEU A 136 -8.98 -9.15 6.34
C LEU A 136 -9.52 -8.12 5.35
N VAL A 137 -9.87 -8.54 4.14
CA VAL A 137 -10.50 -7.70 3.10
C VAL A 137 -11.82 -7.10 3.60
N TRP A 138 -12.62 -7.87 4.35
CA TRP A 138 -13.87 -7.38 4.96
C TRP A 138 -13.65 -6.63 6.28
N LEU A 139 -12.67 -7.03 7.09
CA LEU A 139 -12.31 -6.32 8.31
C LEU A 139 -11.89 -4.88 8.03
N GLN A 140 -11.20 -4.66 6.92
CA GLN A 140 -10.68 -3.34 6.57
C GLN A 140 -11.76 -2.24 6.38
N PRO A 141 -12.82 -2.42 5.57
CA PRO A 141 -13.90 -1.45 5.47
C PRO A 141 -14.69 -1.30 6.78
N LEU A 142 -14.85 -2.36 7.58
CA LEU A 142 -15.48 -2.26 8.90
C LEU A 142 -14.70 -1.30 9.81
N ILE A 143 -13.38 -1.44 9.88
CA ILE A 143 -12.51 -0.47 10.57
C ILE A 143 -12.63 0.90 9.92
N GLY A 144 -12.69 0.97 8.59
CA GLY A 144 -12.92 2.18 7.81
C GLY A 144 -14.18 2.97 8.24
N PHE A 145 -15.29 2.27 8.49
CA PHE A 145 -16.55 2.86 8.95
C PHE A 145 -16.47 3.38 10.39
N LEU A 146 -15.67 2.74 11.24
CA LEU A 146 -15.44 3.16 12.64
C LEU A 146 -14.46 4.34 12.78
N ARG A 147 -14.32 5.16 11.73
CA ARG A 147 -13.41 6.31 11.68
C ARG A 147 -13.81 7.37 12.73
N PRO A 148 -12.94 7.68 13.72
CA PRO A 148 -13.23 8.70 14.73
C PRO A 148 -13.23 10.13 14.17
N ASP A 149 -13.91 11.05 14.86
CA ASP A 149 -13.93 12.48 14.52
C ASP A 149 -12.56 13.15 14.54
N ARG A 150 -12.44 14.30 13.87
CA ARG A 150 -11.18 15.06 13.85
C ARG A 150 -10.87 15.61 15.25
N GLY A 151 -9.57 15.67 15.59
CA GLY A 151 -9.09 16.27 16.84
C GLY A 151 -8.96 15.32 18.04
N VAL A 152 -9.50 14.09 17.97
CA VAL A 152 -9.37 13.11 19.08
C VAL A 152 -8.14 12.22 18.92
N LYS A 153 -7.48 11.88 20.03
CA LYS A 153 -6.29 10.99 20.05
C LYS A 153 -6.57 9.63 19.40
N ALA A 154 -7.78 9.09 19.58
CA ALA A 154 -8.23 7.83 18.99
C ALA A 154 -8.11 7.82 17.45
N ARG A 155 -8.23 8.97 16.78
CA ARG A 155 -8.11 9.07 15.32
C ARG A 155 -6.71 8.73 14.82
N SER A 156 -5.67 9.07 15.58
CA SER A 156 -4.29 8.75 15.19
C SER A 156 -4.02 7.25 15.32
N VAL A 157 -4.54 6.61 16.38
CA VAL A 157 -4.44 5.16 16.59
C VAL A 157 -5.22 4.41 15.51
N TRP A 158 -6.46 4.84 15.25
CA TRP A 158 -7.28 4.32 14.15
C TRP A 158 -6.56 4.45 12.80
N TYR A 159 -5.98 5.62 12.51
CA TYR A 159 -5.27 5.86 11.25
C TYR A 159 -4.10 4.89 11.09
N LEU A 160 -3.27 4.73 12.13
CA LEU A 160 -2.14 3.81 12.10
C LEU A 160 -2.60 2.37 11.89
N ALA A 161 -3.60 1.91 12.63
CA ALA A 161 -4.13 0.56 12.53
C ALA A 161 -4.74 0.28 11.15
N HIS A 162 -5.62 1.17 10.67
CA HIS A 162 -6.26 1.09 9.37
C HIS A 162 -5.22 1.09 8.24
N TRP A 163 -4.23 1.98 8.31
CA TRP A 163 -3.15 2.07 7.33
C TRP A 163 -2.28 0.80 7.33
N LEU A 164 -1.82 0.33 8.50
CA LEU A 164 -1.00 -0.88 8.61
C LEU A 164 -1.73 -2.11 8.07
N LEU A 165 -2.99 -2.31 8.49
CA LEU A 165 -3.81 -3.40 7.99
C LEU A 165 -3.99 -3.30 6.46
N GLY A 166 -4.07 -2.09 5.91
CA GLY A 166 -4.30 -1.87 4.48
C GLY A 166 -3.09 -2.28 3.65
N VAL A 167 -1.90 -1.95 4.15
CA VAL A 167 -0.65 -2.42 3.56
C VAL A 167 -0.55 -3.94 3.64
N VAL A 168 -0.89 -4.55 4.79
CA VAL A 168 -0.89 -6.02 4.95
C VAL A 168 -1.83 -6.69 3.94
N VAL A 169 -3.06 -6.19 3.79
CA VAL A 169 -4.03 -6.72 2.82
C VAL A 169 -3.50 -6.62 1.39
N CYS A 170 -2.89 -5.50 1.01
CA CYS A 170 -2.33 -5.32 -0.34
C CYS A 170 -1.15 -6.28 -0.59
N VAL A 171 -0.21 -6.38 0.34
CA VAL A 171 0.98 -7.24 0.19
C VAL A 171 0.59 -8.72 0.19
N ALA A 172 -0.23 -9.15 1.16
CA ALA A 172 -0.73 -10.52 1.21
C ALA A 172 -1.62 -10.85 0.01
N GLY A 173 -2.39 -9.88 -0.49
CA GLY A 173 -3.19 -9.99 -1.70
C GLY A 173 -2.37 -10.29 -2.94
N VAL A 174 -1.40 -9.42 -3.26
CA VAL A 174 -0.48 -9.61 -4.38
C VAL A 174 0.28 -10.93 -4.26
N ALA A 175 0.80 -11.25 -3.07
CA ALA A 175 1.49 -12.52 -2.83
C ALA A 175 0.57 -13.71 -3.11
N ASN A 176 -0.69 -13.66 -2.67
CA ASN A 176 -1.63 -14.74 -2.90
C ASN A 176 -2.00 -14.90 -4.37
N VAL A 177 -1.99 -13.83 -5.17
CA VAL A 177 -2.15 -13.92 -6.64
C VAL A 177 -0.96 -14.66 -7.28
N TYR A 178 0.28 -14.36 -6.87
CA TYR A 178 1.46 -15.12 -7.34
C TYR A 178 1.39 -16.60 -6.98
N ILE A 179 1.02 -16.93 -5.73
CA ILE A 179 0.85 -18.32 -5.29
C ILE A 179 -0.28 -18.99 -6.08
N GLY A 180 -1.36 -18.26 -6.40
CA GLY A 180 -2.46 -18.75 -7.24
C GLY A 180 -2.01 -19.08 -8.67
N LEU A 181 -1.22 -18.20 -9.31
CA LEU A 181 -0.64 -18.45 -10.64
C LEU A 181 0.29 -19.67 -10.62
N HIS A 182 1.11 -19.79 -9.57
CA HIS A 182 1.98 -20.96 -9.37
C HIS A 182 1.17 -22.26 -9.26
N THR A 183 0.16 -22.27 -8.40
CA THR A 183 -0.73 -23.40 -8.17
C THR A 183 -1.48 -23.79 -9.45
N TYR A 184 -1.94 -22.80 -10.22
CA TYR A 184 -2.59 -23.04 -11.51
C TYR A 184 -1.65 -23.72 -12.50
N ARG A 185 -0.39 -23.28 -12.61
CA ARG A 185 0.62 -23.91 -13.48
C ARG A 185 0.87 -25.37 -13.05
N GLU A 186 1.04 -25.63 -11.77
CA GLU A 186 1.28 -26.98 -11.24
C GLU A 186 0.11 -27.94 -11.50
N ARG A 187 -1.12 -27.46 -11.30
CA ARG A 187 -2.33 -28.30 -11.44
C ARG A 187 -2.75 -28.53 -12.88
N THR A 188 -2.47 -27.59 -13.79
CA THR A 188 -2.98 -27.60 -15.17
C THR A 188 -1.90 -27.85 -16.22
N GLY A 189 -0.62 -27.76 -15.86
CA GLY A 189 0.51 -27.81 -16.79
C GLY A 189 0.60 -26.62 -17.76
N ARG A 190 -0.30 -25.63 -17.67
CA ARG A 190 -0.36 -24.50 -18.59
C ARG A 190 0.62 -23.40 -18.18
N SER A 191 1.24 -22.76 -19.18
CA SER A 191 2.13 -21.62 -18.95
C SER A 191 1.39 -20.42 -18.37
N VAL A 192 1.97 -19.82 -17.34
CA VAL A 192 1.53 -18.57 -16.70
C VAL A 192 2.56 -17.44 -16.83
N GLY A 193 3.60 -17.64 -17.66
CA GLY A 193 4.74 -16.72 -17.75
C GLY A 193 4.35 -15.30 -18.12
N LEU A 194 3.52 -15.13 -19.16
CA LEU A 194 3.02 -13.82 -19.59
C LEU A 194 2.25 -13.11 -18.47
N TRP A 195 1.33 -13.82 -17.81
CA TRP A 195 0.53 -13.27 -16.71
C TRP A 195 1.40 -12.91 -15.51
N THR A 196 2.40 -13.72 -15.19
CA THR A 196 3.36 -13.42 -14.11
C THR A 196 4.20 -12.19 -14.44
N ALA A 197 4.64 -12.04 -15.69
CA ALA A 197 5.40 -10.87 -16.13
C ALA A 197 4.55 -9.59 -16.07
N LEU A 198 3.29 -9.64 -16.50
CA LEU A 198 2.35 -8.52 -16.43
C LEU A 198 2.08 -8.10 -14.97
N LEU A 199 1.81 -9.07 -14.08
CA LEU A 199 1.63 -8.80 -12.65
C LEU A 199 2.89 -8.16 -12.03
N THR A 200 4.07 -8.65 -12.42
CA THR A 200 5.34 -8.12 -11.92
C THR A 200 5.60 -6.69 -12.41
N ALA A 201 5.30 -6.40 -13.67
CA ALA A 201 5.38 -5.05 -14.21
C ALA A 201 4.41 -4.10 -13.50
N GLU A 202 3.16 -4.54 -13.27
CA GLU A 202 2.15 -3.78 -12.52
C GLU A 202 2.61 -3.46 -11.09
N VAL A 203 3.03 -4.49 -10.33
CA VAL A 203 3.52 -4.34 -8.95
C VAL A 203 4.74 -3.41 -8.91
N SER A 204 5.64 -3.53 -9.88
CA SER A 204 6.81 -2.65 -10.00
C SER A 204 6.40 -1.20 -10.28
N ALA A 205 5.42 -0.98 -11.15
CA ALA A 205 4.89 0.36 -11.44
C ALA A 205 4.19 0.99 -10.22
N VAL A 206 3.40 0.21 -9.48
CA VAL A 206 2.76 0.63 -8.22
C VAL A 206 3.81 0.97 -7.17
N ALA A 207 4.84 0.15 -7.01
CA ALA A 207 5.95 0.40 -6.10
C ALA A 207 6.73 1.66 -6.49
N LEU A 208 7.02 1.86 -7.78
CA LEU A 208 7.68 3.06 -8.27
C LEU A 208 6.82 4.31 -7.99
N ALA A 209 5.53 4.27 -8.29
CA ALA A 209 4.61 5.35 -7.98
C ALA A 209 4.57 5.67 -6.48
N TYR A 210 4.57 4.64 -5.63
CA TYR A 210 4.64 4.80 -4.17
C TYR A 210 5.91 5.54 -3.74
N LEU A 211 7.06 5.13 -4.26
CA LEU A 211 8.36 5.73 -3.94
C LEU A 211 8.46 7.17 -4.47
N LEU A 212 7.96 7.43 -5.67
CA LEU A 212 7.92 8.78 -6.26
C LEU A 212 7.03 9.71 -5.42
N GLN A 213 5.86 9.25 -4.97
CA GLN A 213 5.01 10.03 -4.07
C GLN A 213 5.73 10.39 -2.77
N ASP A 214 6.48 9.46 -2.19
CA ASP A 214 7.26 9.70 -0.97
C ASP A 214 8.38 10.72 -1.20
N ARG A 215 9.14 10.56 -2.29
CA ARG A 215 10.23 11.47 -2.65
C ARG A 215 9.74 12.88 -2.96
N TRP A 216 8.66 13.01 -3.73
CA TRP A 216 8.04 14.30 -4.05
C TRP A 216 7.64 15.07 -2.79
N ASN A 217 6.99 14.38 -1.85
CA ASN A 217 6.59 14.97 -0.57
C ASN A 217 7.76 15.45 0.28
N HIS A 218 8.92 14.80 0.17
CA HIS A 218 10.11 15.24 0.85
C HIS A 218 10.68 16.52 0.24
N ILE A 219 10.75 16.61 -1.09
CA ILE A 219 11.27 17.79 -1.80
C ILE A 219 10.41 19.01 -1.53
N VAL A 220 9.09 18.91 -1.75
CA VAL A 220 8.16 20.05 -1.54
C VAL A 220 8.22 20.58 -0.11
N ARG A 221 8.35 19.71 0.89
CA ARG A 221 8.47 20.14 2.30
C ARG A 221 9.79 20.83 2.61
N GLN A 222 10.87 20.48 1.92
CA GLN A 222 12.16 21.16 2.08
C GLN A 222 12.11 22.55 1.45
N GLU A 223 11.52 22.68 0.26
CA GLU A 223 11.31 23.96 -0.41
C GLU A 223 10.43 24.89 0.44
N GLU A 224 9.29 24.41 0.93
CA GLU A 224 8.39 25.19 1.79
C GLU A 224 9.06 25.65 3.10
N ALA A 225 9.93 24.83 3.69
CA ALA A 225 10.68 25.19 4.89
C ALA A 225 11.75 26.27 4.58
N ALA A 226 12.50 26.11 3.48
CA ALA A 226 13.52 27.06 3.07
C ALA A 226 12.93 28.45 2.76
N THR A 227 11.85 28.51 1.98
CA THR A 227 11.17 29.77 1.67
C THR A 227 10.54 30.41 2.92
N GLY A 228 10.06 29.60 3.87
CA GLY A 228 9.54 30.10 5.14
C GLY A 228 10.61 30.75 6.03
N GLU A 229 11.82 30.18 6.04
CA GLU A 229 12.97 30.70 6.78
C GLU A 229 13.51 31.99 6.16
N GLU A 230 13.62 32.05 4.83
CA GLU A 230 14.01 33.26 4.08
C GLU A 230 13.06 34.43 4.37
N ARG A 231 11.75 34.20 4.28
CA ARG A 231 10.74 35.23 4.56
C ARG A 231 10.77 35.73 6.01
N ARG A 232 11.10 34.86 6.96
CA ARG A 232 11.23 35.23 8.37
C ARG A 232 12.47 36.10 8.60
N SER A 233 13.59 35.74 7.97
CA SER A 233 14.83 36.53 8.04
C SER A 233 14.65 37.94 7.46
N GLU A 234 13.92 38.08 6.34
CA GLU A 234 13.61 39.40 5.76
C GLU A 234 12.71 40.25 6.67
N THR A 235 11.76 39.63 7.36
CA THR A 235 10.86 40.31 8.31
C THR A 235 11.64 40.78 9.55
N GLU A 236 12.53 39.94 10.10
CA GLU A 236 13.36 40.31 11.26
C GLU A 236 14.40 41.40 10.92
N THR A 237 14.89 41.46 9.67
CA THR A 237 15.83 42.51 9.23
C THR A 237 15.14 43.86 8.99
N SER A 238 13.84 43.87 8.66
CA SER A 238 13.07 45.10 8.39
C SER A 238 12.48 45.75 9.65
N GLU A 239 12.47 45.03 10.78
CA GLU A 239 12.02 45.54 12.09
C GLU A 239 13.18 46.03 12.99
N GLU A 240 14.40 46.24 12.45
CA GLU A 240 15.53 46.75 13.24
C GLU A 240 15.20 48.12 13.87
N PRO A 241 15.29 48.29 15.21
CA PRO A 241 14.90 49.54 15.86
C PRO A 241 15.78 50.71 15.39
N SER A 242 15.16 51.75 14.83
CA SER A 242 15.87 53.01 14.54
C SER A 242 16.31 53.65 15.86
N TYR A 243 17.62 53.62 16.14
CA TYR A 243 18.19 54.38 17.24
C TYR A 243 17.97 55.88 16.97
N PRO A 244 17.41 56.66 17.92
CA PRO A 244 17.25 58.09 17.72
C PRO A 244 18.64 58.74 17.62
N ALA A 245 18.88 59.44 16.52
CA ALA A 245 20.08 60.22 16.30
C ALA A 245 20.21 61.28 17.41
N ASN A 246 21.36 61.31 18.08
CA ASN A 246 21.69 62.29 19.10
C ASN A 246 21.63 63.71 18.51
N ASP A 247 20.77 64.54 19.09
CA ASP A 247 20.64 65.95 18.74
C ASP A 247 21.88 66.71 19.25
N HIS A 248 22.65 67.28 18.33
CA HIS A 248 23.83 68.08 18.65
C HIS A 248 23.37 69.40 19.28
N LYS A 249 23.63 69.58 20.58
CA LYS A 249 23.53 70.88 21.26
C LYS A 249 24.53 71.87 20.63
N GLU A 250 24.03 72.85 19.88
CA GLU A 250 24.75 74.09 19.61
C GLU A 250 25.03 74.81 20.93
N VAL A 251 26.31 74.99 21.23
CA VAL A 251 26.79 75.84 22.32
C VAL A 251 26.75 77.27 21.83
N ALA A 252 25.74 78.03 22.26
CA ALA A 252 25.68 79.46 22.08
C ALA A 252 26.79 80.12 22.92
N VAL A 253 27.76 80.72 22.24
CA VAL A 253 28.72 81.68 22.82
C VAL A 253 28.10 83.07 22.71
N MET A 254 27.91 83.75 23.84
CA MET A 254 27.65 85.19 23.90
C MET A 254 28.55 85.82 24.98
N PRO A 255 29.08 87.03 24.75
CA PRO A 255 30.07 87.72 25.58
C PRO A 255 29.51 88.30 26.89
#